data_AF-X1V4J1-F1
#
_entry.id   AF-X1V4J1-F1
#
_cell.length_a   1.000
_cell.length_b   1.000
_cell.length_c   1.000
_cell.angle_alpha   90.00
_cell.angle_beta   90.00
_cell.angle_gamma   90.00
#
_symmetry.space_group_name_H-M   'P 1'
#
loop_
_entity.id
_entity.type
_entity.pdbx_description
1 polymer ?
#
loop_
_entity_poly.entity_id
_entity_poly.type
_entity_poly.pdbx_seq_one_letter_code
_entity_poly.pdbx_strand_id
1 'polypeptide(L)' 'MPTEVPAEDYDIVVFENKFPSLQQDSPEVTEKDSKFFKHGKAQGICEVVLFASDHDGIMSRKPLSRYIK' A
#
# COMPACT_ATOMS: atom_id res chain seq x y z
N MET A 1 9.09 17.18 -10.76
CA MET A 1 8.40 17.25 -9.46
C MET A 1 9.01 16.18 -8.55
N PRO A 2 9.12 16.40 -7.24
CA PRO A 2 9.57 15.36 -6.32
C PRO A 2 8.60 14.17 -6.35
N THR A 3 9.13 12.95 -6.18
CA THR A 3 8.34 11.71 -6.05
C THR A 3 8.10 11.42 -4.56
N GLU A 4 7.27 10.41 -4.26
CA GLU A 4 7.07 9.91 -2.89
C GLU A 4 8.34 9.28 -2.28
N VAL A 5 9.35 9.01 -3.11
CA VAL A 5 10.61 8.38 -2.70
C VAL A 5 11.61 9.48 -2.31
N PRO A 6 12.07 9.53 -1.04
CA PRO A 6 12.86 10.65 -0.52
C PRO A 6 14.31 10.68 -0.99
N ALA A 7 14.85 9.53 -1.43
CA ALA A 7 16.24 9.37 -1.87
C ALA A 7 16.33 8.28 -2.95
N GLU A 8 17.31 8.35 -3.85
CA GLU A 8 17.48 7.36 -4.92
C GLU A 8 18.00 6.00 -4.40
N ASP A 9 18.78 6.00 -3.33
CA ASP A 9 19.52 4.85 -2.79
C ASP A 9 18.89 4.22 -1.54
N TYR A 10 17.57 4.31 -1.42
CA TYR A 10 16.85 3.80 -0.25
C TYR A 10 16.97 2.27 -0.04
N ASP A 11 16.87 1.86 1.23
CA ASP A 11 16.77 0.45 1.60
C ASP A 11 15.33 -0.07 1.47
N ILE A 12 14.41 0.56 2.19
CA ILE A 12 12.96 0.31 2.15
C ILE A 12 12.24 1.66 2.29
N VAL A 13 11.18 1.85 1.51
CA VAL A 13 10.31 3.02 1.61
C VAL A 13 8.85 2.56 1.69
N VAL A 14 8.07 3.25 2.53
CA VAL A 14 6.63 3.03 2.70
C VAL A 14 5.93 4.37 2.61
N PHE A 15 4.87 4.44 1.81
CA PHE A 15 4.00 5.63 1.70
C PHE A 15 2.57 5.22 1.35
N GLU A 16 1.62 6.12 1.58
CA GLU A 16 0.21 5.90 1.26
C GLU A 16 -0.03 5.88 -0.26
N ASN A 17 -0.83 4.92 -0.72
CA ASN A 17 -1.20 4.77 -2.11
C ASN A 17 -2.06 5.97 -2.56
N LYS A 18 -1.72 6.57 -3.70
CA LYS A 18 -2.48 7.68 -4.33
C LYS A 18 -3.89 7.30 -4.76
N PHE A 19 -4.13 6.02 -5.02
CA PHE A 19 -5.42 5.47 -5.46
C PHE A 19 -5.83 4.31 -4.56
N PRO A 20 -6.12 4.60 -3.27
CA PRO A 20 -6.31 3.55 -2.28
C PRO A 20 -7.69 2.90 -2.46
N SER A 21 -7.76 1.58 -2.31
CA SER A 21 -9.04 0.84 -2.37
C SER A 21 -9.86 0.98 -1.09
N LEU A 22 -9.20 1.35 0.01
CA LEU A 22 -9.79 1.62 1.32
C LEU A 22 -9.44 3.06 1.73
N GLN A 23 -10.28 3.69 2.55
CA GLN A 23 -10.02 5.05 3.05
C GLN A 23 -10.05 5.08 4.57
N GLN A 24 -9.15 5.87 5.16
CA GLN A 24 -9.11 6.07 6.61
C GLN A 24 -10.34 6.81 7.14
N ASP A 25 -10.99 7.62 6.31
CA ASP A 25 -12.27 8.24 6.65
C ASP A 25 -13.31 7.81 5.61
N SER A 26 -13.60 6.51 5.57
CA SER A 26 -14.55 5.94 4.61
C SER A 26 -15.97 6.43 4.91
N PRO A 27 -16.73 6.86 3.89
CA PRO A 27 -18.08 7.37 4.06
C PRO A 27 -19.00 6.31 4.68
N GLU A 28 -20.05 6.75 5.37
CA GLU A 28 -21.11 5.87 5.83
C GLU A 28 -21.79 5.18 4.64
N VAL A 29 -22.10 3.90 4.82
CA VAL A 29 -22.84 3.12 3.83
C VAL A 29 -24.30 3.58 3.85
N THR A 30 -24.81 4.02 2.72
CA THR A 30 -26.20 4.49 2.59
C THR A 30 -27.18 3.36 2.33
N GLU A 31 -26.69 2.26 1.78
CA GLU A 31 -27.42 1.06 1.42
C GLU A 31 -27.83 0.29 2.68
N LYS A 32 -29.12 -0.03 2.78
CA LYS A 32 -29.60 -0.91 3.84
C LYS A 32 -29.28 -2.36 3.49
N ASP A 33 -28.88 -3.11 4.51
CA ASP A 33 -28.83 -4.56 4.43
C ASP A 33 -30.17 -5.15 3.98
N SER A 34 -30.11 -6.26 3.26
CA SER A 34 -31.27 -7.08 2.91
C SER A 34 -31.09 -8.50 3.44
N LYS A 35 -32.07 -9.38 3.16
CA LYS A 35 -31.98 -10.81 3.50
C LYS A 35 -30.78 -11.50 2.83
N PHE A 36 -30.38 -11.04 1.64
CA PHE A 36 -29.37 -11.71 0.81
C PHE A 36 -28.08 -10.91 0.65
N PHE A 37 -28.09 -9.62 0.95
CA PHE A 37 -26.95 -8.73 0.76
C PHE A 37 -26.62 -7.97 2.03
N LYS A 38 -25.34 -7.94 2.36
CA LYS A 38 -24.74 -7.20 3.47
C LYS A 38 -23.79 -6.15 2.91
N HIS A 39 -23.83 -4.95 3.48
CA HIS A 39 -22.93 -3.86 3.10
C HIS A 39 -22.10 -3.41 4.30
N GLY A 40 -20.91 -2.89 4.03
CA GLY A 40 -19.98 -2.41 5.06
C GLY A 40 -19.03 -1.37 4.48
N LYS A 41 -18.44 -0.57 5.37
CA LYS A 41 -17.49 0.47 4.96
C LYS A 41 -16.23 -0.10 4.32
N ALA A 42 -15.71 0.58 3.31
CA ALA A 42 -14.39 0.34 2.75
C ALA A 42 -13.32 1.08 3.57
N GLN A 43 -13.27 0.79 4.87
CA GLN A 43 -12.46 1.49 5.85
C GLN A 43 -11.07 0.86 5.99
N GLY A 44 -10.01 1.67 5.88
CA GLY A 44 -8.62 1.20 6.02
C GLY A 44 -7.59 2.11 5.35
N ILE A 45 -6.30 1.77 5.50
CA ILE A 45 -5.18 2.48 4.86
C ILE A 45 -4.54 1.54 3.83
N CYS A 46 -4.22 2.06 2.66
CA CYS A 46 -3.50 1.32 1.63
C CYS A 46 -2.11 1.91 1.46
N GLU A 47 -1.08 1.10 1.69
CA GLU A 47 0.32 1.51 1.56
C GLU A 47 0.98 0.83 0.36
N VAL A 48 1.95 1.51 -0.24
CA VAL A 48 2.90 0.96 -1.21
C VAL A 48 4.22 0.75 -0.50
N VAL A 49 4.76 -0.45 -0.59
CA VAL A 49 6.06 -0.83 -0.01
C VAL A 49 7.06 -1.09 -1.13
N LEU A 50 8.15 -0.33 -1.13
CA LEU A 50 9.28 -0.52 -2.04
C LEU A 50 10.44 -1.20 -1.29
N PHE A 51 10.82 -2.42 -1.71
CA PHE A 51 11.82 -3.25 -1.01
C PHE A 51 13.27 -3.00 -1.46
N ALA A 52 13.49 -2.30 -2.57
CA ALA A 52 14.80 -1.97 -3.08
C ALA A 52 14.75 -0.79 -4.06
N SER A 53 15.82 0.00 -4.09
CA SER A 53 16.03 1.09 -5.04
C SER A 53 16.23 0.64 -6.50
N ASP A 54 16.68 -0.60 -6.71
CA ASP A 54 16.85 -1.20 -8.03
C ASP A 54 15.48 -1.42 -8.73
N HIS A 55 15.13 -0.53 -9.66
CA HIS A 55 13.82 -0.48 -10.31
C HIS A 55 13.47 -1.74 -11.12
N ASP A 56 14.45 -2.32 -11.80
CA ASP A 56 14.29 -3.56 -12.58
C ASP A 56 14.61 -4.81 -11.73
N GLY A 57 14.90 -4.60 -10.46
CA GLY A 57 15.23 -5.63 -9.50
C GLY A 57 14.01 -6.49 -9.15
N ILE A 58 14.23 -7.80 -9.04
CA ILE A 58 13.22 -8.73 -8.52
C ILE A 58 13.62 -9.10 -7.09
N MET A 59 12.73 -8.81 -6.13
CA MET A 59 12.97 -9.02 -4.70
C MET A 59 13.50 -10.43 -4.39
N SER A 60 12.88 -11.46 -4.99
CA SER A 60 13.23 -12.88 -4.79
C SER A 60 14.58 -13.29 -5.39
N ARG A 61 15.22 -12.44 -6.21
CA ARG A 61 16.57 -12.67 -6.74
C ARG A 61 17.67 -12.02 -5.89
N LYS A 62 17.32 -11.23 -4.88
CA LYS A 62 18.29 -10.59 -3.97
C LYS A 62 18.64 -11.54 -2.80
N PRO A 63 19.85 -11.45 -2.24
CA PRO A 63 20.24 -12.27 -1.10
C PRO A 63 19.35 -12.00 0.12
N LEU A 64 19.03 -13.06 0.86
CA LEU A 64 18.15 -12.98 2.04
C LEU A 64 18.67 -12.00 3.11
N SER A 65 19.99 -11.89 3.24
CA SER A 65 20.67 -10.97 4.15
C SER A 65 20.34 -9.49 3.90
N ARG A 66 19.74 -9.14 2.75
CA ARG A 66 19.21 -7.80 2.52
C ARG A 66 17.97 -7.50 3.38
N TYR A 67 17.13 -8.50 3.63
CA TYR A 67 15.81 -8.32 4.23
C TYR A 67 15.73 -8.77 5.69
N ILE A 68 16.67 -9.61 6.12
CA ILE A 68 16.78 -10.06 7.50
C ILE A 68 17.99 -9.36 8.11
N LYS A 69 17.74 -8.55 9.14
CA LYS A 69 18.79 -7.99 10.01
C LYS A 69 19.26 -9.03 11.02
#